data_AF-A0A661H8L4-F1
#
_entry.id   AF-A0A661H8L4-F1
#
_cell.length_a   1.000
_cell.length_b   1.000
_cell.length_c   1.000
_cell.angle_alpha   90.00
_cell.angle_beta   90.00
_cell.angle_gamma   90.00
#
_symmetry.space_group_name_H-M   'P 1'
#
loop_
_entity.id
_entity.type
_entity.pdbx_description
1 polymer ?
#
loop_
_entity_poly.entity_id
_entity_poly.type
_entity_poly.pdbx_seq_one_letter_code
_entity_poly.pdbx_strand_id
1 'polypeptide(L)'
;SSRRYLCGNEYNIADIATHAWYGNLVLGNIYEAQEFLDVGSYTHVARWTAEIQERPAVQRGHRVNKVWGPEEQQLAERHDASDLD
;
A
#
# COMPACT_ATOMS: atom_id res chain seq x y z
N SER A 1 0.62 -16.84 -10.20
CA SER A 1 1.95 -16.26 -10.44
C SER A 1 2.97 -17.10 -9.71
N SER A 2 4.08 -17.47 -10.35
CA SER A 2 5.20 -18.18 -9.69
C SER A 2 6.15 -17.25 -8.92
N ARG A 3 5.98 -15.93 -9.07
CA ARG A 3 6.80 -14.90 -8.39
C ARG A 3 6.08 -14.34 -7.17
N ARG A 4 6.81 -14.17 -6.07
CA ARG A 4 6.31 -13.59 -4.80
C ARG A 4 6.08 -12.09 -4.92
N TYR A 5 7.06 -11.38 -5.50
CA TYR A 5 7.05 -9.96 -5.78
C TYR A 5 7.08 -9.70 -7.29
N LEU A 6 6.95 -8.45 -7.71
CA LEU A 6 6.82 -8.11 -9.13
C LEU A 6 8.02 -8.56 -9.96
N CYS A 7 9.23 -8.44 -9.41
CA CYS A 7 10.48 -8.77 -10.11
C CYS A 7 11.11 -10.11 -9.70
N GLY A 8 10.44 -10.93 -8.88
CA GLY A 8 11.00 -12.21 -8.44
C GLY A 8 10.60 -12.58 -7.01
N ASN A 9 11.57 -13.07 -6.24
CA ASN A 9 11.35 -13.51 -4.86
C ASN A 9 11.71 -12.46 -3.81
N GLU A 10 12.35 -11.36 -4.22
CA GLU A 10 12.81 -10.30 -3.34
C GLU A 10 12.02 -9.01 -3.59
N TYR A 11 11.70 -8.33 -2.50
CA TYR A 11 11.03 -7.03 -2.51
C TYR A 11 12.00 -5.94 -2.97
N ASN A 12 11.58 -5.13 -3.93
CA ASN A 12 12.40 -4.01 -4.40
C ASN A 12 11.57 -2.78 -4.76
N ILE A 13 12.23 -1.78 -5.36
CA ILE A 13 11.61 -0.50 -5.71
C ILE A 13 10.46 -0.61 -6.72
N ALA A 14 10.41 -1.68 -7.53
CA ALA A 14 9.28 -1.92 -8.42
C ALA A 14 8.01 -2.20 -7.60
N ASP A 15 8.11 -3.01 -6.54
CA ASP A 15 6.98 -3.24 -5.63
C ASP A 15 6.54 -1.96 -4.93
N ILE A 16 7.49 -1.14 -4.45
CA ILE A 16 7.19 0.17 -3.83
C ILE A 16 6.38 1.05 -4.79
N ALA A 17 6.89 1.23 -6.01
CA ALA A 17 6.30 2.12 -7.00
C ALA A 17 4.90 1.65 -7.44
N THR A 18 4.73 0.35 -7.68
CA THR A 18 3.45 -0.21 -8.13
C THR A 18 2.43 -0.28 -6.99
N HIS A 19 2.87 -0.60 -5.76
CA HIS A 19 1.97 -0.78 -4.62
C HIS A 19 1.30 0.53 -4.19
N ALA A 20 1.98 1.66 -4.34
CA ALA A 20 1.41 2.98 -4.09
C ALA A 20 0.12 3.26 -4.90
N TRP A 21 -0.06 2.58 -6.05
CA TRP A 21 -1.27 2.70 -6.88
C TRP A 21 -2.16 1.47 -6.77
N TYR A 22 -1.67 0.31 -7.20
CA TYR A 22 -2.48 -0.90 -7.28
C TYR A 22 -2.81 -1.47 -5.90
N GLY A 23 -1.91 -1.33 -4.93
CA GLY A 23 -2.19 -1.68 -3.54
C GLY A 23 -3.32 -0.82 -2.97
N ASN A 24 -3.25 0.49 -3.16
CA ASN A 24 -4.32 1.40 -2.73
C ASN A 24 -5.66 1.14 -3.45
N LEU A 25 -5.65 0.76 -4.73
CA LEU A 25 -6.86 0.34 -5.45
C LEU A 25 -7.47 -0.91 -4.81
N VAL A 26 -6.65 -1.94 -4.57
CA VAL A 26 -7.08 -3.20 -3.95
C VAL A 26 -7.63 -2.99 -2.54
N LEU A 27 -7.02 -2.10 -1.75
CA LEU A 27 -7.51 -1.76 -0.42
C LEU A 27 -8.75 -0.86 -0.44
N GLY A 28 -9.10 -0.30 -1.59
CA GLY A 28 -10.22 0.61 -1.71
C GLY A 28 -9.99 2.03 -1.24
N ASN A 29 -8.74 2.45 -1.19
CA ASN A 29 -8.36 3.78 -0.74
C ASN A 29 -8.49 4.85 -1.85
N ILE A 30 -8.74 4.44 -3.09
CA ILE A 30 -8.83 5.34 -4.25
C ILE A 30 -10.02 5.01 -5.14
N TYR A 31 -10.69 6.06 -5.62
CA TYR A 31 -11.72 6.06 -6.68
C TYR A 31 -13.00 5.25 -6.45
N GLU A 32 -13.15 4.53 -5.34
CA GLU A 32 -14.32 3.66 -5.09
C GLU A 32 -14.59 2.67 -6.25
N ALA A 33 -13.52 2.23 -6.93
CA ALA A 33 -13.59 1.52 -8.21
C ALA A 33 -13.47 -0.02 -8.08
N GLN A 34 -13.41 -0.57 -6.87
CA GLN A 34 -13.11 -1.99 -6.65
C GLN A 34 -14.14 -2.94 -7.26
N GLU A 35 -15.43 -2.62 -7.10
CA GLU A 35 -16.53 -3.40 -7.68
C GLU A 35 -16.52 -3.29 -9.21
N PHE A 36 -16.39 -2.05 -9.73
CA PHE A 36 -16.41 -1.79 -11.16
C PHE A 36 -15.27 -2.49 -11.91
N LEU A 37 -14.07 -2.54 -11.31
CA LEU A 37 -12.89 -3.19 -11.89
C LEU A 37 -12.78 -4.68 -11.50
N ASP A 38 -13.72 -5.22 -10.73
CA ASP A 38 -13.69 -6.58 -10.19
C ASP A 38 -12.34 -6.95 -9.56
N VAL A 39 -11.85 -6.07 -8.67
CA VAL A 39 -10.52 -6.22 -8.07
C VAL A 39 -10.41 -7.50 -7.22
N GLY A 40 -11.54 -8.02 -6.73
CA GLY A 40 -11.63 -9.30 -6.03
C GLY A 40 -11.17 -10.49 -6.87
N SER A 41 -11.31 -10.43 -8.19
CA SER A 41 -10.81 -11.47 -9.10
C SER A 41 -9.27 -11.55 -9.18
N TYR A 42 -8.56 -10.47 -8.82
CA TYR A 42 -7.10 -10.37 -8.90
C TYR A 42 -6.40 -10.99 -7.69
N THR A 43 -6.68 -12.26 -7.41
CA THR A 43 -6.25 -12.98 -6.19
C THR A 43 -4.75 -12.88 -5.89
N HIS A 44 -3.88 -12.89 -6.92
CA HIS A 44 -2.44 -12.75 -6.74
C HIS A 44 -2.00 -11.34 -6.35
N VAL A 45 -2.70 -10.33 -6.86
CA VAL A 45 -2.48 -8.91 -6.51
C VAL A 45 -3.01 -8.67 -5.11
N ALA A 46 -4.17 -9.22 -4.75
CA ALA A 46 -4.69 -9.16 -3.38
C ALA A 46 -3.71 -9.74 -2.36
N ARG A 47 -3.16 -10.94 -2.62
CA ARG A 47 -2.12 -11.55 -1.76
C ARG A 47 -0.84 -10.70 -1.69
N TRP A 48 -0.39 -10.15 -2.81
CA TRP A 48 0.79 -9.27 -2.86
C TRP A 48 0.59 -8.00 -2.05
N THR A 49 -0.57 -7.36 -2.18
CA THR A 49 -0.95 -6.15 -1.45
C THR A 49 -1.00 -6.43 0.05
N ALA A 50 -1.70 -7.48 0.48
CA ALA A 50 -1.78 -7.84 1.89
C ALA A 50 -0.39 -8.03 2.52
N GLU A 51 0.49 -8.78 1.84
CA GLU A 51 1.85 -9.04 2.30
C GLU A 51 2.71 -7.78 2.40
N ILE A 52 2.56 -6.82 1.47
CA ILE A 52 3.30 -5.55 1.53
C ILE A 52 2.75 -4.63 2.64
N GLN A 53 1.45 -4.64 2.88
CA GLN A 53 0.79 -3.82 3.91
C GLN A 53 1.15 -4.24 5.33
N GLU A 54 1.55 -5.49 5.55
CA GLU A 54 2.05 -5.96 6.85
C GLU A 54 3.44 -5.39 7.21
N ARG A 55 4.14 -4.76 6.26
CA ARG A 55 5.49 -4.24 6.51
C ARG A 55 5.41 -2.97 7.37
N PRO A 56 6.09 -2.90 8.53
CA PRO A 56 6.05 -1.72 9.39
C PRO A 56 6.47 -0.43 8.69
N ALA A 57 7.45 -0.51 7.77
CA ALA A 57 7.89 0.64 6.99
C ALA A 57 6.82 1.16 6.02
N VAL A 58 5.97 0.28 5.46
CA VAL A 58 4.87 0.67 4.57
C VAL A 58 3.77 1.37 5.36
N GLN A 59 3.39 0.80 6.52
CA GLN A 59 2.40 1.39 7.42
C GLN A 59 2.84 2.80 7.89
N ARG A 60 4.11 2.94 8.29
CA ARG A 60 4.69 4.22 8.67
C ARG A 60 4.73 5.21 7.50
N GLY A 61 5.20 4.77 6.33
CA GLY A 61 5.31 5.62 5.14
C GLY A 61 3.98 6.11 4.59
N HIS A 62 2.90 5.31 4.73
CA HIS A 62 1.55 5.69 4.25
C HIS A 62 0.97 6.91 4.96
N ARG A 63 1.44 7.21 6.17
CA ARG A 63 0.98 8.33 6.99
C ARG A 63 1.63 9.66 6.58
N VAL A 64 2.86 9.62 6.07
CA VAL A 64 3.67 10.82 5.81
C VAL A 64 3.05 11.67 4.70
N ASN A 65 2.93 12.97 4.95
CA ASN A 65 2.30 13.98 4.09
C ASN A 65 0.83 13.71 3.74
N LYS A 66 0.16 12.85 4.48
CA LYS A 66 -1.25 12.54 4.31
C LYS A 66 -2.07 13.42 5.25
N VAL A 67 -3.02 14.17 4.68
CA VAL A 67 -3.88 15.13 5.40
C VAL A 67 -5.38 14.81 5.21
N TRP A 68 -5.69 13.56 4.89
CA TRP A 68 -7.04 13.05 4.67
C TRP A 68 -7.20 11.61 5.14
N GLY A 69 -8.44 11.15 5.26
CA GLY A 69 -8.78 9.82 5.82
C GLY A 69 -8.86 9.84 7.35
N PRO A 70 -8.80 8.67 8.01
CA PRO A 70 -8.80 8.59 9.48
C PRO A 70 -7.62 9.36 10.08
N GLU A 71 -7.85 10.15 11.14
CA GLU A 71 -6.85 11.05 11.74
C GLU A 71 -5.63 10.28 12.26
N GLU A 72 -5.83 9.10 12.83
CA GLU A 72 -4.77 8.22 13.31
C GLU A 72 -3.82 7.72 12.20
N GLN A 73 -4.25 7.81 10.94
CA GLN A 73 -3.46 7.46 9.76
C GLN A 73 -2.84 8.67 9.05
N GLN A 74 -2.98 9.87 9.60
CA GLN A 74 -2.44 11.10 9.02
C GLN A 74 -1.13 11.50 9.70
N LEU A 75 -0.29 12.21 8.93
CA LEU A 75 0.86 12.96 9.41
C LEU A 75 1.21 14.01 8.35
N ALA A 76 0.85 15.27 8.58
CA ALA A 76 1.03 16.33 7.59
C ALA A 76 2.50 16.54 7.19
N GLU A 77 3.41 16.45 8.16
CA GLU A 77 4.85 16.61 7.97
C GLU A 77 5.60 15.66 8.89
N ARG A 78 6.77 15.18 8.45
CA ARG A 78 7.65 14.33 9.25
C ARG A 78 9.02 14.98 9.33
N HIS A 79 9.44 15.31 10.55
CA HIS A 79 10.71 15.94 10.87
C HIS A 79 11.58 15.10 11.82
N ASP A 80 10.98 14.17 12.57
CA ASP A 80 11.67 13.20 13.42
C ASP A 80 11.10 11.76 13.23
N ALA A 81 11.81 10.74 13.73
CA ALA A 81 11.29 9.38 13.79
C ALA A 81 10.11 9.27 14.76
N SER A 82 10.12 10.04 15.86
CA SER A 82 9.07 10.02 16.90
C SER A 82 7.72 10.56 16.44
N ASP A 83 7.65 11.26 15.30
CA ASP A 83 6.39 11.76 14.72
C ASP A 83 5.44 10.62 14.28
N LEU A 84 5.95 9.38 14.24
CA LEU A 84 5.24 8.18 13.79
C LEU A 84 5.08 7.12 14.88
N ASP A 85 5.46 7.43 16.12
CA ASP A 85 5.31 6.55 17.29
C ASP A 85 3.86 6.50 17.82
#